data_AF-A0A1I0P7E1-F1
#
_entry.id   AF-A0A1I0P7E1-F1
#
_cell.length_a   1.000
_cell.length_b   1.000
_cell.length_c   1.000
_cell.angle_alpha   90.00
_cell.angle_beta   90.00
_cell.angle_gamma   90.00
#
_symmetry.space_group_name_H-M   'P 1'
#
loop_
_entity.id
_entity.type
_entity.pdbx_description
1 polymer ?
#
loop_
_entity_poly.entity_id
_entity_poly.type
_entity_poly.pdbx_seq_one_letter_code
_entity_poly.pdbx_strand_id
1 'polypeptide(L)'
;MRKFFSRLFSSSNNSKTASASPNQRGENGPDQIDEYHYDHYTNAVEDIKQLKREKRHDEAEDLLLWCIDFAEAEDQVGLPRWYYKHLGIVYRKENRYEDEVEILERYVENTTSPRQEILDRLERARELAGDD
;
A
#
# COMPACT_ATOMS: atom_id res chain seq x y z
N MET A 1 -10.25 19.20 0.13
CA MET A 1 -9.60 18.86 1.42
C MET A 1 -10.34 17.69 2.06
N ARG A 2 -9.88 16.47 1.81
CA ARG A 2 -10.38 15.25 2.47
C ARG A 2 -9.17 14.40 2.83
N LYS A 3 -9.13 13.99 4.10
CA LYS A 3 -8.09 13.21 4.76
C LYS A 3 -8.50 11.75 4.66
N PHE A 4 -7.66 10.85 4.16
CA PHE A 4 -7.78 9.42 4.42
C PHE A 4 -6.40 8.78 4.27
N PHE A 5 -5.81 8.36 5.38
CA PHE A 5 -5.11 7.08 5.54
C PHE A 5 -4.92 6.90 7.06
N SER A 6 -6.04 6.55 7.68
CA SER A 6 -6.08 6.02 9.04
C SER A 6 -7.01 4.82 9.00
N ARG A 7 -6.53 3.71 8.45
CA ARG A 7 -7.15 2.41 8.70
C ARG A 7 -6.56 1.87 9.99
N LEU A 8 -7.17 2.32 11.09
CA LEU A 8 -7.28 1.51 12.29
C LEU A 8 -8.00 0.22 11.88
N PHE A 9 -7.35 -0.92 12.08
CA PHE A 9 -8.06 -2.20 12.16
C PHE A 9 -8.88 -2.18 13.46
N SER A 10 -10.20 -1.99 13.33
CA SER A 10 -11.16 -2.22 14.42
C SER A 10 -12.01 -3.42 14.03
N SER A 11 -11.76 -4.56 14.67
CA SER A 11 -12.74 -5.63 14.79
C SER A 11 -12.97 -5.92 16.27
N SER A 12 -14.25 -6.01 16.60
CA SER A 12 -14.82 -5.77 17.92
C SER A 12 -15.25 -7.06 18.61
N ASN A 13 -15.12 -7.05 19.94
CA ASN A 13 -15.85 -7.81 20.96
C ASN A 13 -15.65 -9.33 21.10
N ASN A 14 -15.03 -9.72 22.23
CA ASN A 14 -15.74 -10.56 23.20
C ASN A 14 -15.26 -10.31 24.63
N SER A 15 -16.21 -10.18 25.56
CA SER A 15 -15.96 -9.96 26.99
C SER A 15 -16.36 -11.21 27.79
N LYS A 16 -15.47 -11.71 28.65
CA LYS A 16 -15.83 -12.55 29.82
C LYS A 16 -14.68 -12.69 30.83
N THR A 17 -14.81 -11.91 31.91
CA THR A 17 -14.59 -12.20 33.34
C THR A 17 -13.43 -13.10 33.83
N ALA A 18 -12.53 -12.43 34.61
CA ALA A 18 -12.00 -12.78 35.94
C ALA A 18 -11.12 -14.04 36.15
N SER A 19 -9.83 -13.84 36.52
CA SER A 19 -9.32 -13.89 37.91
C SER A 19 -7.80 -14.24 38.02
N ALA A 20 -7.09 -13.46 38.84
CA ALA A 20 -5.86 -13.73 39.60
C ALA A 20 -4.60 -14.38 38.95
N SER A 21 -3.51 -13.61 38.79
CA SER A 21 -2.36 -13.54 39.73
C SER A 21 -1.18 -12.74 39.13
N PRO A 22 -0.37 -12.03 39.93
CA PRO A 22 0.60 -11.04 39.45
C PRO A 22 2.01 -11.64 39.28
N ASN A 23 2.63 -11.43 38.12
CA ASN A 23 4.09 -11.40 38.05
C ASN A 23 4.53 -10.33 37.04
N GLN A 24 5.18 -9.29 37.56
CA GLN A 24 5.64 -8.15 36.77
C GLN A 24 6.96 -8.49 36.05
N ARG A 25 7.04 -8.21 34.76
CA ARG A 25 8.07 -7.37 34.09
C ARG A 25 8.22 -7.76 32.63
N GLY A 26 8.05 -6.75 31.77
CA GLY A 26 8.28 -6.83 30.34
C GLY A 26 7.18 -6.13 29.58
N GLU A 27 7.04 -4.82 29.80
CA GLU A 27 6.23 -3.94 28.96
C GLU A 27 6.95 -3.80 27.60
N ASN A 28 6.83 -4.81 26.76
CA ASN A 28 6.96 -4.63 25.33
C ASN A 28 5.53 -4.49 24.82
N GLY A 29 5.16 -3.27 24.41
CA GLY A 29 3.91 -3.00 23.72
C GLY A 29 3.74 -3.94 22.52
N PRO A 30 2.52 -4.04 21.94
CA PRO A 30 2.25 -4.99 20.89
C PRO A 30 3.27 -4.80 19.77
N ASP A 31 4.18 -5.76 19.68
CA ASP A 31 4.83 -6.29 18.49
C ASP A 31 4.64 -5.36 17.28
N GLN A 32 5.44 -4.28 17.23
CA GLN A 32 5.78 -3.68 15.94
C GLN A 32 6.67 -4.70 15.25
N ILE A 33 6.07 -5.78 14.79
CA ILE A 33 6.65 -6.59 13.73
C ILE A 33 6.74 -5.57 12.61
N ASP A 34 7.96 -5.16 12.22
CA ASP A 34 8.14 -4.49 10.95
C ASP A 34 7.39 -5.36 9.94
N GLU A 35 6.28 -4.85 9.43
CA GLU A 35 5.25 -5.64 8.73
C GLU A 35 5.85 -6.44 7.55
N TYR A 36 7.02 -5.99 7.10
CA TYR A 36 7.88 -6.69 6.16
C TYR A 36 9.32 -6.80 6.66
N HIS A 37 9.92 -7.97 6.47
CA HIS A 37 11.32 -8.27 6.84
C HIS A 37 12.37 -7.68 5.88
N TYR A 38 12.07 -6.61 5.13
CA TYR A 38 13.03 -6.03 4.18
C TYR A 38 13.73 -4.82 4.77
N ASP A 39 15.06 -4.80 4.65
CA ASP A 39 15.86 -3.61 5.01
C ASP A 39 15.71 -2.45 4.01
N HIS A 40 15.18 -2.71 2.80
CA HIS A 40 15.03 -1.71 1.73
C HIS A 40 13.94 -2.13 0.72
N TYR A 41 13.16 -1.16 0.23
CA TYR A 41 12.01 -1.39 -0.67
C TYR A 41 12.37 -2.14 -1.97
N THR A 42 13.59 -1.98 -2.49
CA THR A 42 14.05 -2.72 -3.69
C THR A 42 14.15 -4.22 -3.50
N ASN A 43 14.29 -4.69 -2.26
CA ASN A 43 14.41 -6.12 -1.96
C ASN A 43 13.06 -6.85 -2.03
N ALA A 44 11.95 -6.11 -1.97
CA ALA A 44 10.59 -6.65 -2.04
C ALA A 44 10.13 -7.04 -3.46
N VAL A 45 10.89 -6.69 -4.50
CA VAL A 45 10.45 -6.81 -5.92
C VAL A 45 10.10 -8.25 -6.31
N GLU A 46 10.88 -9.24 -5.89
CA GLU A 46 10.61 -10.64 -6.24
C GLU A 46 9.38 -11.19 -5.53
N ASP A 47 9.16 -10.81 -4.28
CA ASP A 47 7.99 -11.25 -3.51
C ASP A 47 6.71 -10.57 -4.01
N ILE A 48 6.76 -9.29 -4.41
CA ILE A 48 5.65 -8.64 -5.12
C ILE A 48 5.30 -9.38 -6.41
N LYS A 49 6.30 -9.79 -7.20
CA LYS A 49 6.05 -10.58 -8.43
C LYS A 49 5.42 -11.92 -8.08
N GLN A 50 5.86 -12.58 -7.02
CA GLN A 50 5.33 -13.86 -6.58
C GLN A 50 3.87 -13.73 -6.11
N LEU A 51 3.56 -12.79 -5.22
CA LEU A 51 2.20 -12.52 -4.74
C LEU A 51 1.23 -12.23 -5.90
N LYS A 52 1.66 -11.43 -6.88
CA LYS A 52 0.87 -11.15 -8.10
C LYS A 52 0.65 -12.36 -8.99
N ARG A 53 1.58 -13.33 -9.02
CA ARG A 53 1.41 -14.62 -9.73
C ARG A 53 0.44 -15.54 -9.00
N GLU A 54 0.49 -15.54 -7.68
CA GLU A 54 -0.40 -16.29 -6.79
C GLU A 54 -1.81 -15.69 -6.68
N LYS A 55 -2.03 -14.52 -7.31
CA LYS A 55 -3.29 -13.74 -7.20
C LYS A 55 -3.62 -13.32 -5.77
N ARG A 56 -2.61 -13.23 -4.90
CA ARG A 56 -2.73 -12.66 -3.55
C ARG A 56 -2.67 -11.15 -3.66
N HIS A 57 -3.73 -10.57 -4.19
CA HIS A 57 -3.78 -9.16 -4.56
C HIS A 57 -3.75 -8.23 -3.35
N ASP A 58 -4.41 -8.59 -2.25
CA ASP A 58 -4.39 -7.83 -0.99
C ASP A 58 -2.97 -7.70 -0.43
N GLU A 59 -2.26 -8.83 -0.28
CA GLU A 59 -0.88 -8.81 0.23
C GLU A 59 0.09 -8.12 -0.73
N ALA A 60 -0.15 -8.21 -2.04
CA ALA A 60 0.63 -7.47 -3.02
C ALA A 60 0.38 -5.96 -2.91
N GLU A 61 -0.85 -5.53 -2.64
CA GLU A 61 -1.22 -4.14 -2.40
C GLU A 61 -0.50 -3.60 -1.16
N ASP A 62 -0.60 -4.29 -0.03
CA ASP A 62 0.02 -3.87 1.22
C ASP A 62 1.54 -3.71 1.06
N LEU A 63 2.21 -4.67 0.41
CA LEU A 63 3.65 -4.60 0.17
C LEU A 63 4.03 -3.50 -0.83
N LEU A 64 3.19 -3.25 -1.84
CA LEU A 64 3.41 -2.17 -2.81
C LEU A 64 3.25 -0.79 -2.17
N LEU A 65 2.26 -0.62 -1.29
CA LEU A 65 2.06 0.60 -0.53
C LEU A 65 3.24 0.86 0.41
N TRP A 66 3.67 -0.16 1.15
CA TRP A 66 4.86 -0.05 2.00
C TRP A 66 6.11 0.38 1.21
N CYS A 67 6.34 -0.21 0.02
CA CYS A 67 7.44 0.20 -0.86
C CYS A 67 7.35 1.67 -1.31
N ILE A 68 6.14 2.15 -1.60
CA ILE A 68 5.90 3.53 -2.04
C ILE A 68 6.18 4.49 -0.89
N ASP A 69 5.62 4.23 0.29
CA ASP A 69 5.80 5.10 1.46
C ASP A 69 7.27 5.16 1.89
N PHE A 70 7.98 4.02 1.85
CA PHE A 70 9.43 3.99 2.12
C PHE A 70 10.20 4.83 1.10
N ALA A 71 9.91 4.68 -0.20
CA ALA A 71 10.61 5.40 -1.25
C ALA A 71 10.33 6.91 -1.24
N GLU A 72 9.10 7.32 -0.88
CA GLU A 72 8.75 8.73 -0.68
C GLU A 72 9.47 9.31 0.55
N ALA A 73 9.62 8.53 1.63
CA ALA A 73 10.31 8.96 2.83
C ALA A 73 11.82 9.15 2.66
N GLU A 74 12.46 8.40 1.75
CA GLU A 74 13.89 8.56 1.47
C GLU A 74 14.25 9.83 0.68
N ASP A 75 13.26 10.63 0.25
CA ASP A 75 13.45 11.87 -0.53
C ASP A 75 14.45 11.69 -1.70
N GLN A 76 14.42 10.52 -2.33
CA GLN A 76 15.31 10.23 -3.45
C GLN A 76 14.90 11.04 -4.67
N VAL A 77 15.89 11.42 -5.49
CA VAL A 77 15.69 12.11 -6.77
C VAL A 77 14.95 11.18 -7.75
N GLY A 78 13.63 11.20 -7.66
CA GLY A 78 12.72 10.47 -8.55
C GLY A 78 12.07 9.25 -7.89
N LEU A 79 10.75 9.27 -7.82
CA LEU A 79 9.97 8.17 -7.28
C LEU A 79 10.02 6.93 -8.17
N PRO A 80 10.12 5.73 -7.57
CA PRO A 80 10.17 4.48 -8.32
C PRO A 80 8.82 4.15 -8.97
N ARG A 81 8.64 4.62 -10.21
CA ARG A 81 7.47 4.39 -11.09
C ARG A 81 6.92 2.95 -11.07
N TRP A 82 7.82 1.96 -10.92
CA TRP A 82 7.46 0.56 -10.98
C TRP A 82 6.40 0.19 -9.94
N TYR A 83 6.51 0.66 -8.70
CA TYR A 83 5.55 0.32 -7.64
C TYR A 83 4.17 0.94 -7.88
N TYR A 84 4.09 2.24 -8.19
CA TYR A 84 2.83 2.91 -8.54
C TYR A 84 2.11 2.24 -9.71
N LYS A 85 2.84 1.91 -10.79
CA LYS A 85 2.27 1.20 -11.93
C LYS A 85 1.79 -0.19 -11.53
N HIS A 86 2.56 -0.92 -10.73
CA HIS A 86 2.21 -2.29 -10.35
C HIS A 86 1.01 -2.34 -9.40
N LEU A 87 0.84 -1.31 -8.57
CA LEU A 87 -0.30 -1.13 -7.69
C LEU A 87 -1.56 -0.78 -8.50
N GLY A 88 -1.47 0.15 -9.45
CA GLY A 88 -2.57 0.40 -10.40
C GLY A 88 -3.01 -0.85 -11.19
N ILE A 89 -2.07 -1.73 -11.55
CA ILE A 89 -2.42 -3.03 -12.18
C ILE A 89 -3.18 -3.95 -11.21
N VAL A 90 -2.85 -3.95 -9.92
CA VAL A 90 -3.57 -4.75 -8.91
C VAL A 90 -4.99 -4.22 -8.78
N TYR A 91 -5.16 -2.91 -8.60
CA TYR A 91 -6.48 -2.27 -8.52
C TYR A 91 -7.35 -2.50 -9.75
N ARG A 92 -6.76 -2.41 -10.95
CA ARG A 92 -7.47 -2.69 -12.21
C ARG A 92 -8.09 -4.10 -12.23
N LYS A 93 -7.39 -5.09 -11.69
CA LYS A 93 -7.86 -6.48 -11.70
C LYS A 93 -9.06 -6.70 -10.77
N GLU A 94 -9.13 -5.91 -9.71
CA GLU A 94 -10.21 -5.92 -8.73
C GLU A 94 -11.33 -4.92 -9.08
N ASN A 95 -11.28 -4.30 -10.26
CA ASN A 95 -12.18 -3.22 -10.70
C ASN A 95 -12.21 -2.01 -9.74
N ARG A 96 -11.15 -1.79 -8.97
CA ARG A 96 -10.98 -0.66 -8.06
C ARG A 96 -10.43 0.55 -8.81
N TYR A 97 -11.18 1.08 -9.77
CA TYR A 97 -10.68 2.12 -10.67
C TYR A 97 -10.42 3.45 -9.97
N GLU A 98 -11.21 3.79 -8.95
CA GLU A 98 -10.99 4.99 -8.13
C GLU A 98 -9.62 4.95 -7.42
N ASP A 99 -9.25 3.81 -6.84
CA ASP A 99 -7.96 3.62 -6.19
C ASP A 99 -6.81 3.65 -7.20
N GLU A 100 -7.02 3.14 -8.42
CA GLU A 100 -6.05 3.27 -9.52
C GLU A 100 -5.83 4.74 -9.91
N VAL A 101 -6.89 5.55 -9.98
CA VAL A 101 -6.78 6.99 -10.24
C VAL A 101 -5.97 7.66 -9.13
N GLU A 102 -6.35 7.43 -7.86
CA GLU A 102 -5.71 8.08 -6.71
C GLU A 102 -4.19 7.82 -6.68
N ILE A 103 -3.77 6.56 -6.86
CA ILE A 103 -2.35 6.22 -6.77
C ILE A 103 -1.53 6.76 -7.95
N LEU A 104 -2.10 6.78 -9.16
CA LEU A 104 -1.42 7.32 -10.34
C LEU A 104 -1.37 8.86 -10.28
N GLU A 105 -2.39 9.52 -9.75
CA GLU A 105 -2.37 10.96 -9.47
C GLU A 105 -1.29 11.31 -8.45
N ARG A 106 -1.21 10.59 -7.32
CA ARG A 106 -0.14 10.75 -6.32
C ARG A 106 1.25 10.71 -6.95
N TYR A 107 1.50 9.75 -7.86
CA TYR A 107 2.78 9.67 -8.58
C TYR A 107 3.04 10.91 -9.46
N VAL A 108 2.04 11.34 -10.22
CA VAL A 108 2.14 12.47 -11.15
C VAL A 108 2.39 13.77 -10.41
N GLU A 109 1.72 13.99 -9.27
CA GLU A 109 1.88 15.17 -8.43
C GLU A 109 3.28 15.24 -7.81
N ASN A 110 3.83 14.10 -7.39
CA ASN A 110 5.14 14.03 -6.75
C ASN A 110 6.32 13.87 -7.74
N THR A 111 6.08 13.88 -9.05
CA THR A 111 7.12 13.69 -10.07
C THR A 111 7.19 14.88 -11.03
N THR A 112 8.38 15.48 -11.18
CA THR A 112 8.58 16.65 -12.08
C THR A 112 8.33 16.34 -13.56
N SER A 113 8.63 15.12 -14.00
CA SER A 113 8.49 14.69 -15.40
C SER A 113 7.89 13.28 -15.48
N PRO A 114 6.56 13.16 -15.31
CA PRO A 114 5.89 11.87 -15.41
C PRO A 114 5.99 11.34 -16.84
N ARG A 115 6.22 10.03 -16.98
CA ARG A 115 6.26 9.40 -18.31
C ARG A 115 4.86 9.36 -18.91
N GLN A 116 4.78 9.54 -20.23
CA GLN A 116 3.53 9.49 -20.99
C GLN A 116 2.71 8.22 -20.71
N GLU A 117 3.38 7.07 -20.60
CA GLU A 117 2.73 5.79 -20.27
C GLU A 117 1.89 5.84 -18.97
N ILE A 118 2.33 6.59 -17.96
CA ILE A 118 1.56 6.75 -16.71
C ILE A 118 0.37 7.68 -16.92
N LEU A 119 0.55 8.75 -17.70
CA LEU A 119 -0.52 9.69 -18.02
C LEU A 119 -1.64 9.01 -18.82
N ASP A 120 -1.28 8.23 -19.84
CA ASP A 120 -2.25 7.47 -20.65
C ASP A 120 -3.02 6.47 -19.78
N ARG A 121 -2.34 5.83 -18.82
CA ARG A 121 -2.97 4.90 -17.89
C ARG A 121 -3.93 5.62 -16.94
N LEU A 122 -3.53 6.77 -16.40
CA LEU A 122 -4.35 7.59 -15.51
C LEU A 122 -5.60 8.08 -16.24
N GLU A 123 -5.47 8.57 -17.48
CA GLU A 123 -6.61 8.96 -18.30
C GLU A 123 -7.58 7.78 -18.48
N ARG A 124 -7.08 6.60 -18.84
CA ARG A 124 -7.91 5.41 -18.99
C ARG A 124 -8.56 4.96 -17.67
N ALA A 125 -7.90 5.14 -16.53
CA ALA A 125 -8.45 4.82 -15.22
C ALA A 125 -9.59 5.77 -14.85
N ARG A 126 -9.44 7.08 -15.15
CA ARG A 126 -10.48 8.10 -14.93
C ARG A 126 -11.74 7.86 -15.75
N GLU A 127 -11.59 7.44 -17.01
CA GLU A 127 -12.73 7.05 -17.85
C GLU A 127 -13.52 5.91 -17.18
N LEU A 128 -12.84 4.85 -16.75
CA LEU A 128 -13.50 3.70 -16.14
C LEU A 128 -14.12 4.01 -14.78
N ALA A 129 -13.48 4.84 -13.95
CA ALA A 129 -14.06 5.28 -12.68
C ALA A 129 -15.33 6.13 -12.86
N GLY A 130 -15.54 6.74 -14.04
CA GLY A 130 -16.77 7.48 -14.37
C GLY A 130 -17.84 6.65 -15.09
N ASP A 131 -17.51 5.43 -15.51
CA ASP A 131 -18.40 4.52 -16.26
C ASP A 131 -19.12 3.49 -15.34
N ASP A 132 -18.81 3.44 -14.05
CA ASP A 132 -19.39 2.54 -13.03
C ASP A 132 -20.64 3.11 -12.31
#